data_AF-A0A1F4CH40-F1
#
_entry.id   AF-A0A1F4CH40-F1
#
_cell.length_a   1.000
_cell.length_b   1.000
_cell.length_c   1.000
_cell.angle_alpha   90.00
_cell.angle_beta   90.00
_cell.angle_gamma   90.00
#
_symmetry.space_group_name_H-M   'P 1'
#
loop_
_entity.id
_entity.type
_entity.pdbx_description
1 polymer ?
#
loop_
_entity_poly.entity_id
_entity_poly.type
_entity_poly.pdbx_seq_one_letter_code
_entity_poly.pdbx_strand_id
1 'polypeptide(L)'
;MSTPDGHKQAGISLIELVMFIVIVGVAVVGILSVMNITTKSSADPIVRKQALAIAESLLEEIELMPFTFCDPDDPNASLATTIDSTFCTGGANGANDESTLPLGPETAASVGGAEGRYVSPRFDNVSDYNGFLMSAGPGAIKDITGGAIAGLDAYTASVTITQAGTAPFALPNADVLQIDVRVQSGAADITLTGYRFRYAPNSL
;
A
#
# COMPACT_ATOMS: atom_id res chain seq x y z
N MET A 1 -39.41 25.89 73.28
CA MET A 1 -39.76 24.76 72.38
C MET A 1 -40.84 25.24 71.41
N SER A 2 -40.44 25.67 70.22
CA SER A 2 -41.25 25.95 69.00
C SER A 2 -40.32 26.78 68.09
N THR A 3 -40.16 26.56 66.79
CA THR A 3 -40.87 25.72 65.81
C THR A 3 -39.94 25.57 64.60
N PRO A 4 -40.01 24.49 63.82
CA PRO A 4 -39.25 24.36 62.59
C PRO A 4 -39.81 25.30 61.53
N ASP A 5 -38.96 26.11 60.89
CA ASP A 5 -39.33 26.90 59.72
C ASP A 5 -39.64 25.93 58.56
N GLY A 6 -40.93 25.70 58.34
CA GLY A 6 -41.42 24.94 57.20
C GLY A 6 -41.19 25.73 55.92
N HIS A 7 -40.17 25.37 55.16
CA HIS A 7 -40.00 25.87 53.80
C HIS A 7 -41.25 25.52 52.97
N LYS A 8 -42.00 26.55 52.55
CA LYS A 8 -43.14 26.39 51.65
C LYS A 8 -42.61 25.88 50.30
N GLN A 9 -42.99 24.67 49.93
CA GLN A 9 -42.69 24.16 48.59
C GLN A 9 -43.54 24.93 47.57
N ALA A 10 -42.88 25.73 46.74
CA ALA A 10 -43.49 26.32 45.55
C ALA A 10 -43.40 25.28 44.42
N GLY A 11 -44.55 24.86 43.89
CA GLY A 11 -44.59 23.99 42.71
C GLY A 11 -44.09 24.70 41.45
N ILE A 12 -43.67 23.94 40.44
CA ILE A 12 -43.31 24.47 39.12
C ILE A 12 -44.56 24.80 38.29
N SER A 13 -44.47 25.79 37.41
CA SER A 13 -45.58 26.11 36.51
C SER A 13 -45.64 25.13 35.32
N LEU A 14 -46.83 24.94 34.72
CA LEU A 14 -46.99 24.11 33.52
C LEU A 14 -46.11 24.61 32.36
N ILE A 15 -45.97 25.93 32.21
CA ILE A 15 -45.12 26.53 31.18
C ILE A 15 -43.63 26.25 31.42
N GLU A 16 -43.19 26.25 32.69
CA GLU A 16 -41.80 25.95 33.06
C GLU A 16 -41.44 24.49 32.76
N LEU A 17 -42.34 23.55 33.08
CA LEU A 17 -42.16 22.14 32.71
C LEU A 17 -42.09 21.97 31.19
N VAL A 18 -42.98 22.61 30.44
CA VAL A 18 -43.00 22.54 28.96
C VAL A 18 -41.72 23.12 28.36
N MET A 19 -41.25 24.27 28.85
CA MET A 19 -40.00 24.86 28.38
C MET A 19 -38.80 23.99 28.73
N PHE A 20 -38.78 23.35 29.90
CA PHE A 20 -37.72 22.43 30.29
C PHE A 20 -37.62 21.23 29.35
N ILE A 21 -38.75 20.55 29.06
CA ILE A 21 -38.73 19.40 28.13
C ILE A 21 -38.34 19.81 26.71
N VAL A 22 -38.74 21.01 26.25
CA VAL A 22 -38.38 21.52 24.92
C VAL A 22 -36.88 21.80 24.84
N ILE A 23 -36.32 22.49 25.85
CA ILE A 23 -34.89 22.80 25.89
C ILE A 23 -34.05 21.53 25.94
N VAL A 24 -34.40 20.58 26.81
CA VAL A 24 -33.70 19.28 26.91
C VAL A 24 -33.85 18.48 25.63
N GLY A 25 -35.02 18.48 25.01
CA GLY A 25 -35.26 17.81 23.73
C GLY A 25 -34.35 18.30 22.62
N VAL A 26 -34.25 19.62 22.43
CA VAL A 26 -33.37 20.22 21.41
C VAL A 26 -31.90 19.96 21.75
N ALA A 27 -31.50 20.03 23.02
CA ALA A 27 -30.14 19.75 23.45
C ALA A 27 -29.72 18.30 23.16
N VAL A 28 -30.58 17.32 23.45
CA VAL A 28 -30.30 15.90 23.20
C VAL A 28 -30.17 15.61 21.70
N VAL A 29 -31.04 16.19 20.86
CA VAL A 29 -30.93 16.06 19.40
C VAL A 29 -29.58 16.61 18.90
N GLY A 30 -29.14 17.75 19.43
CA GLY A 30 -27.84 18.32 19.10
C GLY A 30 -26.66 17.40 19.47
N ILE A 31 -26.67 16.83 20.67
CA ILE A 31 -25.62 15.92 21.16
C ILE A 31 -25.57 14.63 20.33
N LEU A 32 -26.72 14.01 20.07
CA LEU A 32 -26.80 12.77 19.29
C LEU A 32 -26.30 12.97 17.85
N SER A 33 -26.55 14.14 17.25
CA SER A 33 -26.04 14.49 15.93
C SER A 33 -24.50 14.51 15.89
N VAL A 34 -23.87 15.16 16.88
CA VAL A 34 -22.41 15.20 17.01
C VAL A 34 -21.83 13.81 17.24
N MET A 35 -22.43 13.02 18.15
CA MET A 35 -21.99 11.66 18.43
C MET A 35 -21.98 10.79 17.16
N ASN A 36 -23.02 10.87 16.33
CA ASN A 36 -23.09 10.11 15.09
C ASN A 36 -21.99 10.49 14.08
N ILE A 37 -21.70 11.79 13.94
CA ILE A 37 -20.61 12.29 13.09
C ILE A 37 -19.26 11.78 13.62
N THR A 38 -19.02 11.89 14.92
CA THR A 38 -17.78 11.45 15.56
C THR A 38 -17.58 9.94 15.44
N THR A 39 -18.63 9.13 15.63
CA THR A 39 -18.55 7.67 15.46
C THR A 39 -18.20 7.29 14.03
N LYS A 40 -18.81 7.95 13.03
CA LYS A 40 -18.55 7.67 11.61
C LYS A 40 -17.11 8.02 11.22
N SER A 41 -16.60 9.17 11.64
CA SER A 41 -15.23 9.61 11.31
C SER A 41 -14.11 8.91 12.10
N SER A 42 -14.45 8.12 13.11
CA SER A 42 -13.47 7.42 13.97
C SER A 42 -12.86 6.17 13.32
N ALA A 43 -13.49 5.60 12.29
CA ALA A 43 -13.00 4.39 11.61
C ALA A 43 -11.98 4.72 10.48
N ASP A 44 -12.07 5.89 9.86
CA ASP A 44 -11.20 6.31 8.75
C ASP A 44 -9.70 6.29 9.09
N PRO A 45 -9.25 6.70 10.30
CA PRO A 45 -7.83 6.64 10.66
C PRO A 45 -7.27 5.21 10.68
N ILE A 46 -8.07 4.21 11.08
CA ILE A 46 -7.62 2.81 11.13
C ILE A 46 -7.40 2.29 9.71
N VAL A 47 -8.37 2.52 8.83
CA VAL A 47 -8.31 2.04 7.43
C VAL A 47 -7.09 2.64 6.72
N ARG A 48 -6.84 3.93 6.92
CA ARG A 48 -5.71 4.64 6.32
C ARG A 48 -4.36 4.16 6.88
N LYS A 49 -4.27 3.88 8.18
CA LYS A 49 -3.04 3.34 8.79
C LYS A 49 -2.73 1.92 8.31
N GLN A 50 -3.74 1.08 8.13
CA GLN A 50 -3.58 -0.24 7.54
C GLN A 50 -3.17 -0.15 6.07
N ALA A 51 -3.79 0.72 5.27
CA ALA A 51 -3.39 0.95 3.87
C ALA A 51 -1.92 1.38 3.76
N LEU A 52 -1.48 2.28 4.64
CA LEU A 52 -0.10 2.74 4.71
C LEU A 52 0.86 1.61 5.12
N ALA A 53 0.52 0.80 6.12
CA ALA A 53 1.36 -0.33 6.53
C ALA A 53 1.50 -1.40 5.42
N ILE A 54 0.43 -1.65 4.65
CA ILE A 54 0.48 -2.54 3.48
C ILE A 54 1.41 -1.96 2.41
N ALA A 55 1.28 -0.66 2.13
CA ALA A 55 2.09 0.01 1.12
C ALA A 55 3.58 0.04 1.51
N GLU A 56 3.89 0.37 2.78
CA GLU A 56 5.27 0.39 3.31
C GLU A 56 5.89 -1.00 3.25
N SER A 57 5.18 -2.03 3.73
CA SER A 57 5.69 -3.41 3.71
C SER A 57 5.98 -3.89 2.28
N LEU A 58 5.13 -3.56 1.31
CA LEU A 58 5.34 -3.98 -0.08
C LEU A 58 6.42 -3.15 -0.77
N LEU A 59 6.52 -1.85 -0.47
CA LEU A 59 7.59 -1.00 -1.00
C LEU A 59 8.96 -1.44 -0.46
N GLU A 60 9.08 -1.72 0.84
CA GLU A 60 10.31 -2.21 1.45
C GLU A 60 10.76 -3.55 0.87
N GLU A 61 9.82 -4.44 0.57
CA GLU A 61 10.11 -5.70 -0.12
C GLU A 61 10.71 -5.46 -1.51
N ILE A 62 10.08 -4.61 -2.33
CA ILE A 62 10.56 -4.27 -3.67
C ILE A 62 11.92 -3.56 -3.59
N GLU A 63 12.08 -2.60 -2.68
CA GLU A 63 13.33 -1.87 -2.50
C GLU A 63 14.47 -2.72 -1.91
N LEU A 64 14.21 -3.95 -1.48
CA LEU A 64 15.26 -4.89 -1.07
C LEU A 64 15.71 -5.81 -2.20
N MET A 65 14.97 -5.91 -3.29
CA MET A 65 15.38 -6.73 -4.44
C MET A 65 16.55 -6.12 -5.20
N PRO A 66 17.47 -6.94 -5.73
CA PRO A 66 18.43 -6.55 -6.74
C PRO A 66 17.83 -5.68 -7.85
N PHE A 67 18.64 -4.76 -8.37
CA PHE A 67 18.32 -4.02 -9.59
C PHE A 67 19.51 -4.12 -10.53
N THR A 68 19.51 -5.19 -11.32
CA THR A 68 20.62 -5.62 -12.18
C THR A 68 20.29 -5.42 -13.67
N PHE A 69 21.27 -5.64 -14.56
CA PHE A 69 20.99 -5.69 -16.01
C PHE A 69 20.36 -6.99 -16.45
N CYS A 70 20.85 -8.09 -15.88
CA CYS A 70 20.31 -9.41 -16.15
C CYS A 70 19.43 -9.82 -14.99
N ASP A 71 18.36 -10.51 -15.33
CA ASP A 71 17.57 -11.30 -14.39
C ASP A 71 18.51 -12.18 -13.53
N PRO A 72 18.38 -12.17 -12.19
CA PRO A 72 19.25 -12.95 -11.31
C PRO A 72 19.26 -14.48 -11.53
N ASP A 73 18.19 -15.06 -12.08
CA ASP A 73 18.09 -16.46 -12.49
C ASP A 73 18.76 -16.71 -13.87
N ASP A 74 19.21 -15.67 -14.59
CA ASP A 74 20.00 -15.80 -15.82
C ASP A 74 21.38 -16.46 -15.55
N PRO A 75 21.77 -17.50 -16.32
CA PRO A 75 23.09 -18.13 -16.19
C PRO A 75 24.29 -17.18 -16.29
N ASN A 76 24.12 -16.07 -17.00
CA ASN A 76 25.12 -15.03 -17.19
C ASN A 76 25.06 -13.94 -16.10
N ALA A 77 24.05 -13.89 -15.24
CA ALA A 77 23.91 -12.85 -14.21
C ALA A 77 25.12 -12.80 -13.28
N SER A 78 25.59 -13.96 -12.83
CA SER A 78 26.78 -14.09 -11.95
C SER A 78 28.12 -13.92 -12.68
N LEU A 79 28.10 -14.00 -14.01
CA LEU A 79 29.29 -13.88 -14.87
C LEU A 79 29.46 -12.47 -15.44
N ALA A 80 28.46 -11.60 -15.26
CA ALA A 80 28.47 -10.25 -15.78
C ALA A 80 29.62 -9.43 -15.17
N THR A 81 30.70 -9.28 -15.93
CA THR A 81 31.83 -8.40 -15.56
C THR A 81 31.71 -6.99 -16.12
N THR A 82 30.71 -6.76 -16.98
CA THR A 82 30.42 -5.49 -17.66
C THR A 82 29.08 -4.93 -17.21
N ILE A 83 28.95 -3.60 -17.24
CA ILE A 83 27.72 -2.86 -16.91
C ILE A 83 26.91 -2.72 -18.21
N ASP A 84 26.40 -3.84 -18.75
CA ASP A 84 25.70 -3.88 -20.04
C ASP A 84 24.77 -5.11 -20.14
N SER A 85 23.52 -4.90 -20.58
CA SER A 85 22.55 -5.98 -20.81
C SER A 85 22.84 -6.82 -22.06
N THR A 86 23.76 -6.41 -22.92
CA THR A 86 24.20 -7.26 -24.05
C THR A 86 24.78 -8.61 -23.61
N PHE A 87 25.21 -8.73 -22.35
CA PHE A 87 25.75 -9.94 -21.77
C PHE A 87 24.68 -10.94 -21.28
N CYS A 88 23.44 -10.47 -21.05
CA CYS A 88 22.35 -11.34 -20.60
C CYS A 88 22.03 -12.39 -21.67
N THR A 89 21.49 -13.53 -21.25
CA THR A 89 21.02 -14.55 -22.19
C THR A 89 19.91 -13.96 -23.05
N GLY A 90 20.12 -13.96 -24.38
CA GLY A 90 19.25 -13.27 -25.34
C GLY A 90 19.74 -11.87 -25.75
N GLY A 91 20.76 -11.33 -25.08
CA GLY A 91 21.36 -10.03 -25.36
C GLY A 91 20.48 -8.84 -24.96
N ALA A 92 20.87 -7.64 -25.40
CA ALA A 92 20.14 -6.42 -25.10
C ALA A 92 18.73 -6.44 -25.74
N ASN A 93 17.73 -6.02 -24.98
CA ASN A 93 16.30 -6.17 -25.29
C ASN A 93 15.83 -7.64 -25.34
N GLY A 94 16.65 -8.56 -24.82
CA GLY A 94 16.31 -9.97 -24.68
C GLY A 94 15.34 -10.21 -23.51
N ALA A 95 14.90 -11.46 -23.37
CA ALA A 95 13.91 -11.82 -22.36
C ALA A 95 14.42 -11.68 -20.92
N ASN A 96 15.74 -11.73 -20.71
CA ASN A 96 16.37 -11.62 -19.40
C ASN A 96 17.06 -10.25 -19.21
N ASP A 97 16.78 -9.28 -20.08
CA ASP A 97 17.28 -7.90 -19.93
C ASP A 97 16.25 -7.07 -19.16
N GLU A 98 16.62 -6.74 -17.93
CA GLU A 98 15.84 -6.01 -16.92
C GLU A 98 15.63 -4.52 -17.24
N SER A 99 16.26 -4.04 -18.31
CA SER A 99 16.02 -2.70 -18.85
C SER A 99 14.99 -2.70 -19.99
N THR A 100 14.51 -3.87 -20.40
CA THR A 100 13.60 -4.01 -21.55
C THR A 100 12.19 -3.59 -21.18
N LEU A 101 11.53 -2.83 -22.06
CA LEU A 101 10.12 -2.48 -21.92
C LEU A 101 9.23 -3.43 -22.74
N PRO A 102 8.05 -3.81 -22.23
CA PRO A 102 7.51 -3.48 -20.91
C PRO A 102 8.25 -4.21 -19.77
N LEU A 103 8.46 -3.52 -18.64
CA LEU A 103 8.97 -4.16 -17.42
C LEU A 103 7.95 -5.17 -16.89
N GLY A 104 8.43 -6.17 -16.17
CA GLY A 104 7.61 -7.14 -15.48
C GLY A 104 8.32 -8.48 -15.40
N PRO A 105 7.67 -9.46 -14.76
CA PRO A 105 8.29 -10.73 -14.44
C PRO A 105 8.55 -11.55 -15.69
N GLU A 106 9.63 -12.30 -15.64
CA GLU A 106 10.10 -13.13 -16.71
C GLU A 106 9.10 -14.27 -16.93
N THR A 107 8.74 -14.46 -18.19
CA THR A 107 7.87 -15.57 -18.62
C THR A 107 8.65 -16.63 -19.40
N ALA A 108 9.95 -16.42 -19.54
CA ALA A 108 10.80 -17.17 -20.44
C ALA A 108 11.32 -18.47 -19.78
N ALA A 109 11.49 -19.50 -20.60
CA ALA A 109 12.11 -20.75 -20.17
C ALA A 109 13.61 -20.60 -19.81
N SER A 110 14.24 -19.45 -20.10
CA SER A 110 15.64 -19.14 -19.81
C SER A 110 15.94 -19.00 -18.32
N VAL A 111 14.92 -18.75 -17.50
CA VAL A 111 14.99 -18.61 -16.02
C VAL A 111 14.19 -19.71 -15.30
N GLY A 112 13.88 -20.80 -16.00
CA GLY A 112 13.22 -21.96 -15.39
C GLY A 112 11.71 -21.86 -15.19
N GLY A 113 11.05 -20.77 -15.60
CA GLY A 113 9.59 -20.68 -15.56
C GLY A 113 9.05 -19.25 -15.62
N ALA A 114 7.74 -19.11 -15.40
CA ALA A 114 7.13 -17.81 -15.17
C ALA A 114 7.29 -17.44 -13.70
N GLU A 115 7.79 -16.24 -13.44
CA GLU A 115 8.02 -15.82 -12.07
C GLU A 115 6.75 -15.41 -11.33
N GLY A 116 6.81 -15.52 -10.00
CA GLY A 116 5.76 -15.02 -9.13
C GLY A 116 6.23 -14.76 -7.72
N ARG A 117 5.62 -13.79 -7.03
CA ARG A 117 5.94 -13.46 -5.63
C ARG A 117 5.96 -14.66 -4.67
N TYR A 118 5.13 -15.69 -4.89
CA TYR A 118 4.84 -16.74 -3.91
C TYR A 118 5.43 -18.12 -4.21
N VAL A 119 5.81 -18.40 -5.46
CA VAL A 119 6.28 -19.73 -5.91
C VAL A 119 7.51 -19.53 -6.76
N SER A 120 8.50 -20.42 -6.65
CA SER A 120 9.73 -20.35 -7.45
C SER A 120 9.45 -20.65 -8.95
N PRO A 121 10.10 -19.94 -9.90
CA PRO A 121 11.02 -18.81 -9.69
C PRO A 121 10.30 -17.59 -9.12
N ARG A 122 10.92 -16.95 -8.12
CA ARG A 122 10.28 -15.86 -7.36
C ARG A 122 10.86 -14.56 -7.87
N PHE A 123 10.03 -13.52 -7.89
CA PHE A 123 10.50 -12.16 -8.09
C PHE A 123 11.77 -11.91 -7.27
N ASP A 124 12.85 -11.61 -7.96
CA ASP A 124 14.17 -11.38 -7.42
C ASP A 124 14.87 -10.18 -8.05
N ASN A 125 14.20 -9.50 -8.97
CA ASN A 125 14.49 -8.15 -9.40
C ASN A 125 13.40 -7.17 -8.96
N VAL A 126 13.76 -5.88 -8.92
CA VAL A 126 12.80 -4.80 -8.76
C VAL A 126 11.75 -4.82 -9.88
N SER A 127 12.14 -5.11 -11.13
CA SER A 127 11.26 -5.08 -12.32
C SER A 127 10.03 -5.98 -12.22
N ASP A 128 10.19 -7.15 -11.62
CA ASP A 128 9.23 -8.27 -11.67
C ASP A 128 7.94 -7.94 -10.96
N TYR A 129 8.02 -7.01 -10.01
CA TYR A 129 6.87 -6.49 -9.30
C TYR A 129 5.98 -5.60 -10.19
N ASN A 130 6.42 -5.21 -11.39
CA ASN A 130 5.60 -4.35 -12.25
C ASN A 130 4.29 -5.04 -12.64
N GLY A 131 3.16 -4.41 -12.31
CA GLY A 131 1.84 -4.98 -12.54
C GLY A 131 1.39 -5.99 -11.48
N PHE A 132 2.17 -6.21 -10.42
CA PHE A 132 1.75 -7.07 -9.31
C PHE A 132 0.48 -6.53 -8.64
N LEU A 133 -0.47 -7.43 -8.36
CA LEU A 133 -1.79 -7.09 -7.85
C LEU A 133 -2.26 -8.09 -6.78
N MET A 134 -2.62 -7.56 -5.62
CA MET A 134 -3.40 -8.23 -4.58
C MET A 134 -4.81 -7.63 -4.61
N SER A 135 -5.76 -8.28 -5.28
CA SER A 135 -7.15 -7.79 -5.39
C SER A 135 -7.96 -8.06 -4.14
N ALA A 136 -8.85 -7.12 -3.78
CA ALA A 136 -9.82 -7.31 -2.71
C ALA A 136 -10.66 -8.59 -2.90
N GLY A 137 -10.99 -9.25 -1.79
CA GLY A 137 -11.60 -10.56 -1.74
C GLY A 137 -10.99 -11.43 -0.64
N PRO A 138 -11.48 -12.68 -0.47
CA PRO A 138 -10.96 -13.59 0.53
C PRO A 138 -9.45 -13.85 0.35
N GLY A 139 -8.65 -13.44 1.32
CA GLY A 139 -7.20 -13.56 1.28
C GLY A 139 -6.52 -12.59 0.30
N ALA A 140 -7.09 -11.39 0.14
CA ALA A 140 -6.57 -10.33 -0.72
C ALA A 140 -5.10 -10.01 -0.43
N ILE A 141 -4.82 -9.47 0.76
CA ILE A 141 -3.47 -9.13 1.19
C ILE A 141 -2.81 -10.36 1.79
N LYS A 142 -1.64 -10.71 1.23
CA LYS A 142 -0.84 -11.85 1.68
C LYS A 142 0.57 -11.41 2.05
N ASP A 143 1.13 -12.09 3.03
CA ASP A 143 2.54 -11.99 3.37
C ASP A 143 3.44 -12.59 2.27
N ILE A 144 4.75 -12.45 2.45
CA ILE A 144 5.76 -12.95 1.51
C ILE A 144 5.76 -14.47 1.35
N THR A 145 5.14 -15.22 2.25
CA THR A 145 5.01 -16.68 2.16
C THR A 145 3.71 -17.11 1.47
N GLY A 146 2.87 -16.15 1.05
CA GLY A 146 1.56 -16.40 0.45
C GLY A 146 0.44 -16.61 1.47
N GLY A 147 0.72 -16.43 2.77
CA GLY A 147 -0.26 -16.51 3.84
C GLY A 147 -1.18 -15.28 3.83
N ALA A 148 -2.49 -15.51 3.77
CA ALA A 148 -3.47 -14.44 3.86
C ALA A 148 -3.45 -13.76 5.23
N ILE A 149 -3.40 -12.43 5.25
CA ILE A 149 -3.48 -11.65 6.48
C ILE A 149 -4.96 -11.37 6.79
N ALA A 150 -5.44 -11.91 7.91
CA ALA A 150 -6.84 -11.82 8.30
C ALA A 150 -7.30 -10.36 8.49
N GLY A 151 -8.52 -10.06 8.04
CA GLY A 151 -9.14 -8.74 8.19
C GLY A 151 -8.73 -7.70 7.15
N LEU A 152 -7.91 -8.07 6.16
CA LEU A 152 -7.48 -7.19 5.07
C LEU A 152 -8.18 -7.49 3.72
N ASP A 153 -9.27 -8.26 3.73
CA ASP A 153 -9.98 -8.68 2.51
C ASP A 153 -10.55 -7.50 1.70
N ALA A 154 -10.78 -6.35 2.34
CA ALA A 154 -11.30 -5.15 1.70
C ALA A 154 -10.23 -4.33 0.96
N TYR A 155 -8.94 -4.69 1.08
CA TYR A 155 -7.84 -3.94 0.52
C TYR A 155 -7.44 -4.48 -0.84
N THR A 156 -7.14 -3.57 -1.76
CA THR A 156 -6.43 -3.88 -3.00
C THR A 156 -5.07 -3.21 -2.94
N ALA A 157 -4.00 -3.94 -3.22
CA ALA A 157 -2.65 -3.38 -3.38
C ALA A 157 -2.16 -3.67 -4.80
N SER A 158 -1.67 -2.64 -5.48
CA SER A 158 -1.13 -2.74 -6.84
C SER A 158 0.21 -2.05 -6.95
N VAL A 159 1.11 -2.63 -7.74
CA VAL A 159 2.44 -2.08 -8.00
C VAL A 159 2.52 -1.65 -9.46
N THR A 160 3.05 -0.45 -9.69
CA THR A 160 3.43 0.03 -11.02
C THR A 160 4.86 0.51 -10.96
N ILE A 161 5.69 0.04 -11.88
CA ILE A 161 7.09 0.42 -11.97
C ILE A 161 7.36 0.99 -13.36
N THR A 162 8.06 2.11 -13.39
CA THR A 162 8.41 2.82 -14.63
C THR A 162 9.84 3.30 -14.60
N GLN A 163 10.50 3.33 -15.75
CA GLN A 163 11.81 3.95 -15.92
C GLN A 163 11.72 5.47 -15.75
N ALA A 164 12.57 6.04 -14.90
CA ALA A 164 12.51 7.43 -14.45
C ALA A 164 13.87 8.15 -14.47
N GLY A 165 14.90 7.57 -15.10
CA GLY A 165 16.25 8.14 -15.05
C GLY A 165 16.41 9.50 -15.72
N THR A 166 15.68 9.75 -16.83
CA THR A 166 15.90 10.98 -17.63
C THR A 166 15.52 12.25 -16.88
N ALA A 167 14.31 12.32 -16.34
CA ALA A 167 13.85 13.41 -15.50
C ALA A 167 13.16 12.81 -14.27
N PRO A 168 13.51 13.22 -13.06
CA PRO A 168 14.31 14.42 -12.71
C PRO A 168 15.84 14.20 -12.62
N PHE A 169 16.38 13.01 -12.87
CA PHE A 169 17.74 12.66 -12.43
C PHE A 169 18.86 12.87 -13.46
N ALA A 170 18.54 13.13 -14.75
CA ALA A 170 19.52 13.27 -15.83
C ALA A 170 20.46 12.05 -15.98
N LEU A 171 19.91 10.85 -15.75
CA LEU A 171 20.56 9.55 -15.94
C LEU A 171 19.95 8.81 -17.15
N PRO A 172 20.60 7.76 -17.69
CA PRO A 172 19.96 6.84 -18.61
C PRO A 172 18.61 6.37 -18.04
N ASN A 173 17.56 6.35 -18.86
CA ASN A 173 16.21 6.20 -18.32
C ASN A 173 16.02 4.90 -17.53
N ALA A 174 16.64 3.82 -18.00
CA ALA A 174 16.62 2.50 -17.40
C ALA A 174 17.50 2.34 -16.14
N ASP A 175 18.31 3.34 -15.78
CA ASP A 175 19.16 3.28 -14.58
C ASP A 175 18.41 3.69 -13.30
N VAL A 176 17.17 4.18 -13.44
CA VAL A 176 16.32 4.53 -12.31
C VAL A 176 14.92 3.99 -12.54
N LEU A 177 14.38 3.28 -11.57
CA LEU A 177 12.99 2.85 -11.53
C LEU A 177 12.23 3.66 -10.48
N GLN A 178 11.11 4.25 -10.88
CA GLN A 178 10.08 4.74 -9.96
C GLN A 178 9.16 3.57 -9.62
N ILE A 179 8.93 3.35 -8.33
CA ILE A 179 8.06 2.29 -7.80
C ILE A 179 6.86 2.96 -7.16
N ASP A 180 5.68 2.79 -7.74
CA ASP A 180 4.42 3.25 -7.16
C ASP A 180 3.64 2.06 -6.58
N VAL A 181 3.56 2.03 -5.24
CA VAL A 181 2.72 1.08 -4.51
C VAL A 181 1.43 1.77 -4.11
N ARG A 182 0.32 1.40 -4.75
CA ARG A 182 -1.01 1.94 -4.45
C ARG A 182 -1.84 0.95 -3.65
N VAL A 183 -2.44 1.42 -2.56
CA VAL A 183 -3.35 0.63 -1.72
C VAL A 183 -4.70 1.33 -1.59
N GLN A 184 -5.77 0.60 -1.86
CA GLN A 184 -7.14 1.10 -1.86
C GLN A 184 -8.05 0.26 -0.96
N SER A 185 -8.92 0.93 -0.20
CA SER A 185 -9.98 0.28 0.59
C SER A 185 -11.10 1.28 0.88
N GLY A 186 -12.29 1.05 0.31
CA GLY A 186 -13.42 1.98 0.41
C GLY A 186 -13.06 3.38 -0.13
N ALA A 187 -13.05 4.39 0.75
CA ALA A 187 -12.67 5.76 0.39
C ALA A 187 -11.16 6.04 0.58
N ALA A 188 -10.40 5.13 1.19
CA ALA A 188 -8.96 5.27 1.33
C ALA A 188 -8.26 4.88 0.02
N ASP A 189 -7.39 5.76 -0.46
CA ASP A 189 -6.56 5.58 -1.65
C ASP A 189 -5.21 6.24 -1.37
N ILE A 190 -4.16 5.43 -1.22
CA ILE A 190 -2.82 5.88 -0.85
C ILE A 190 -1.84 5.31 -1.86
N THR A 191 -0.93 6.15 -2.36
CA THR A 191 0.23 5.70 -3.13
C THR A 191 1.50 6.10 -2.38
N LEU A 192 2.41 5.15 -2.18
CA LEU A 192 3.79 5.41 -1.81
C LEU A 192 4.66 5.28 -3.05
N THR A 193 5.55 6.25 -3.25
CA THR A 193 6.48 6.29 -4.37
C THR A 193 7.90 6.16 -3.85
N GLY A 194 8.61 5.13 -4.30
CA GLY A 194 10.05 4.94 -4.09
C GLY A 194 10.83 5.09 -5.39
N TYR A 195 12.16 5.22 -5.27
CA TYR A 195 13.06 5.23 -6.42
C TYR A 195 14.23 4.29 -6.17
N ARG A 196 14.47 3.36 -7.11
CA ARG A 196 15.65 2.49 -7.11
C ARG A 196 16.62 2.93 -8.19
N PHE A 197 17.88 3.10 -7.80
CA PHE A 197 18.98 3.46 -8.68
C PHE A 197 19.87 2.24 -8.92
N ARG A 198 20.31 2.05 -10.15
CA ARG A 198 21.15 0.91 -10.55
C ARG A 198 22.62 1.13 -10.10
N TYR A 199 22.86 1.14 -8.80
CA TYR A 199 24.20 1.42 -8.24
C TYR A 199 25.13 0.19 -8.22
N ALA A 200 24.58 -1.02 -8.16
CA ALA A 200 25.29 -2.28 -8.15
C ALA A 200 24.74 -3.23 -9.24
N PRO A 201 24.91 -2.88 -10.52
CA PRO A 201 24.22 -3.51 -11.66
C PRO A 201 24.46 -5.01 -11.88
N ASN A 202 25.46 -5.58 -11.20
CA ASN A 202 25.87 -6.99 -11.31
C ASN A 202 25.89 -7.68 -9.93
N SER A 203 25.31 -7.06 -8.90
CA SER A 203 25.20 -7.67 -7.57
C SER A 203 23.89 -8.44 -7.48
N LEU A 204 24.01 -9.76 -7.44
CA LEU A 204 22.93 -10.69 -7.10
C LEU A 204 22.64 -10.67 -5.59
#